data_AF-A0A2V7DN53-F1
#
_entry.id   AF-A0A2V7DN53-F1
#
_cell.length_a   1.000
_cell.length_b   1.000
_cell.length_c   1.000
_cell.angle_alpha   90.00
_cell.angle_beta   90.00
_cell.angle_gamma   90.00
#
_symmetry.space_group_name_H-M   'P 1'
#
loop_
_entity.id
_entity.type
_entity.pdbx_description
1 polymer ?
#
loop_
_entity_poly.entity_id
_entity_poly.type
_entity_poly.pdbx_seq_one_letter_code
_entity_poly.pdbx_strand_id
1 'polypeptide(L)'
;MVEPQAGHQAQAALGQRGPVLQTDVSAERAMPQISGLGHVGLYCHDLGTMRDFYARVLGLTISDEDLERGICFLSAAPEAEHHELALVQAKEPAQKTHNVQQVSFKVKALDDVRAYYHRLLEAGVKIDRTVTHGIACSVYFYDPEDNRIELYYTTPYQVRQPLGEHIDLDKPDAELLAFARSFEEKKGPPRGAQQPVR
;
A
#
# COMPACT_ATOMS: atom_id res chain seq x y z
N MET A 1 63.25 11.73 -7.70
CA MET A 1 62.57 10.56 -8.29
C MET A 1 61.60 10.05 -7.23
N VAL A 2 60.31 10.30 -7.43
CA VAL A 2 59.23 9.99 -6.48
C VAL A 2 58.23 9.15 -7.25
N GLU A 3 58.01 7.91 -6.82
CA GLU A 3 56.97 7.02 -7.36
C GLU A 3 55.60 7.42 -6.78
N PRO A 4 54.51 7.41 -7.57
CA PRO A 4 53.17 7.51 -7.03
C PRO A 4 52.58 6.12 -6.76
N GLN A 5 52.13 5.89 -5.52
CA GLN A 5 51.34 4.72 -5.14
C GLN A 5 49.92 4.83 -5.70
N ALA A 6 49.49 3.75 -6.36
CA ALA A 6 48.17 3.58 -6.95
C ALA A 6 47.08 3.45 -5.87
N GLY A 7 45.91 4.05 -6.17
CA GLY A 7 44.74 4.10 -5.31
C GLY A 7 44.10 2.73 -5.05
N HIS A 8 43.61 2.57 -3.83
CA HIS A 8 42.80 1.42 -3.42
C HIS A 8 41.31 1.80 -3.57
N GLN A 9 40.64 1.23 -4.56
CA GLN A 9 39.18 1.25 -4.66
C GLN A 9 38.62 0.20 -3.69
N ALA A 10 37.90 0.63 -2.65
CA ALA A 10 37.13 -0.26 -1.81
C ALA A 10 35.79 -0.58 -2.50
N GLN A 11 35.67 -1.78 -3.07
CA GLN A 11 34.39 -2.36 -3.46
C GLN A 11 33.64 -2.81 -2.21
N ALA A 12 32.48 -2.19 -1.93
CA ALA A 12 31.58 -2.62 -0.88
C ALA A 12 31.01 -4.01 -1.23
N ALA A 13 31.27 -5.00 -0.38
CA ALA A 13 30.74 -6.35 -0.51
C ALA A 13 29.21 -6.34 -0.35
N LEU A 14 28.50 -6.84 -1.36
CA LEU A 14 27.07 -7.14 -1.30
C LEU A 14 26.83 -8.14 -0.15
N GLY A 15 25.94 -7.77 0.76
CA GLY A 15 25.64 -8.50 1.99
C GLY A 15 25.33 -9.98 1.74
N GLN A 16 25.98 -10.84 2.50
CA GLN A 16 25.72 -12.27 2.51
C GLN A 16 24.28 -12.50 2.96
N ARG A 17 23.47 -13.17 2.11
CA ARG A 17 22.14 -13.62 2.48
C ARG A 17 22.29 -14.61 3.64
N GLY A 18 21.63 -14.31 4.76
CA GLY A 18 21.56 -15.22 5.90
C GLY A 18 20.97 -16.59 5.52
N PRO A 19 21.14 -17.60 6.37
CA PRO A 19 20.72 -18.97 6.06
C PRO A 19 19.21 -19.00 5.78
N VAL A 20 18.85 -19.60 4.65
CA VAL A 20 17.46 -19.94 4.32
C VAL A 20 16.94 -20.87 5.41
N LEU A 21 15.77 -20.56 5.98
CA LEU A 21 15.06 -21.43 6.91
C LEU A 21 14.76 -22.76 6.21
N GLN A 22 15.60 -23.76 6.43
CA GLN A 22 15.28 -25.16 6.13
C GLN A 22 14.55 -25.75 7.32
N THR A 23 13.22 -25.74 7.26
CA THR A 23 12.40 -26.52 8.18
C THR A 23 12.01 -27.82 7.50
N ASP A 24 12.45 -28.94 8.05
CA ASP A 24 12.05 -30.28 7.63
C ASP A 24 10.61 -30.53 8.12
N VAL A 25 9.62 -30.05 7.36
CA VAL A 25 8.19 -30.23 7.68
C VAL A 25 7.79 -31.62 7.21
N SER A 26 8.15 -32.64 7.98
CA SER A 26 7.76 -34.03 7.74
C SER A 26 6.48 -34.38 8.52
N ALA A 27 5.35 -34.31 7.83
CA ALA A 27 4.14 -35.14 7.97
C ALA A 27 3.09 -34.60 7.01
N GLU A 28 2.37 -35.50 6.32
CA GLU A 28 1.29 -35.22 5.37
C GLU A 28 0.05 -34.61 6.06
N ARG A 29 0.21 -33.45 6.70
CA ARG A 29 -0.90 -32.59 7.14
C ARG A 29 -1.27 -31.70 5.97
N ALA A 30 -2.56 -31.61 5.67
CA ALA A 30 -3.08 -30.63 4.72
C ALA A 30 -2.52 -29.24 5.07
N MET A 31 -2.04 -28.53 4.06
CA MET A 31 -1.41 -27.22 4.24
C MET A 31 -2.34 -26.30 5.03
N PRO A 32 -1.87 -25.69 6.14
CA PRO A 32 -2.67 -24.72 6.87
C PRO A 32 -3.05 -23.57 5.93
N GLN A 33 -4.31 -23.16 5.99
CA GLN A 33 -4.87 -22.13 5.13
C GLN A 33 -4.91 -20.80 5.87
N ILE A 34 -4.35 -19.77 5.27
CA ILE A 34 -4.56 -18.38 5.71
C ILE A 34 -5.96 -17.97 5.23
N SER A 35 -6.82 -17.53 6.14
CA SER A 35 -8.20 -17.12 5.83
C SER A 35 -8.30 -15.70 5.25
N GLY A 36 -7.32 -14.85 5.54
CA GLY A 36 -7.27 -13.47 5.08
C GLY A 36 -6.12 -12.67 5.70
N LEU A 37 -5.97 -11.42 5.26
CA LEU A 37 -5.11 -10.45 5.92
C LEU A 37 -5.89 -9.85 7.11
N GLY A 38 -5.28 -9.82 8.30
CA GLY A 38 -5.89 -9.22 9.49
C GLY A 38 -5.64 -7.71 9.58
N HIS A 39 -4.38 -7.29 9.73
CA HIS A 39 -4.02 -5.88 9.80
C HIS A 39 -2.60 -5.60 9.25
N VAL A 40 -2.32 -4.32 9.03
CA VAL A 40 -0.97 -3.79 8.79
C VAL A 40 -0.58 -2.85 9.94
N GLY A 41 0.63 -3.02 10.49
CA GLY A 41 1.19 -2.13 11.50
C GLY A 41 2.29 -1.23 10.93
N LEU A 42 2.20 0.08 11.17
CA LEU A 42 3.16 1.07 10.73
C LEU A 42 3.80 1.77 11.94
N TYR A 43 5.12 1.92 11.91
CA TYR A 43 5.81 2.86 12.81
C TYR A 43 5.65 4.29 12.30
N CYS A 44 5.44 5.23 13.21
CA CYS A 44 5.33 6.64 12.91
C CYS A 44 6.16 7.50 13.88
N HIS A 45 6.73 8.58 13.39
CA HIS A 45 7.48 9.55 14.17
C HIS A 45 6.56 10.48 14.98
N ASP A 46 5.41 10.86 14.44
CA ASP A 46 4.39 11.67 15.11
C ASP A 46 3.04 10.96 15.06
N LEU A 47 2.76 10.18 16.10
CA LEU A 47 1.51 9.44 16.23
C LEU A 47 0.28 10.34 16.19
N GLY A 48 0.36 11.55 16.76
CA GLY A 48 -0.77 12.48 16.80
C GLY A 48 -1.14 12.95 15.39
N THR A 49 -0.15 13.40 14.63
CA THR A 49 -0.34 13.84 13.24
C THR A 49 -0.88 12.71 12.36
N MET A 50 -0.32 11.50 12.49
CA MET A 50 -0.76 10.35 11.70
C MET A 50 -2.17 9.91 12.07
N ARG A 51 -2.46 9.75 13.37
CA ARG A 51 -3.80 9.44 13.89
C ARG A 51 -4.85 10.41 13.34
N ASP A 52 -4.60 11.70 13.47
CA ASP A 52 -5.55 12.73 13.04
C ASP A 52 -5.74 12.73 11.51
N PHE A 53 -4.68 12.46 10.75
CA PHE A 53 -4.77 12.29 9.30
C PHE A 53 -5.67 11.11 8.93
N TYR A 54 -5.39 9.91 9.44
CA TYR A 54 -6.16 8.72 9.09
C TYR A 54 -7.61 8.79 9.58
N ALA A 55 -7.86 9.37 10.76
CA ALA A 55 -9.21 9.52 11.29
C ALA A 55 -9.99 10.64 10.59
N ARG A 56 -9.40 11.83 10.42
CA ARG A 56 -10.14 13.00 9.92
C ARG A 56 -10.12 13.12 8.41
N VAL A 57 -8.99 12.87 7.76
CA VAL A 57 -8.85 13.04 6.30
C VAL A 57 -9.38 11.80 5.61
N LEU A 58 -8.91 10.61 5.99
CA LEU A 58 -9.34 9.35 5.36
C LEU A 58 -10.66 8.81 5.95
N GLY A 59 -11.06 9.24 7.14
CA GLY A 59 -12.34 8.86 7.73
C GLY A 59 -12.35 7.49 8.41
N LEU A 60 -11.18 6.93 8.76
CA LEU A 60 -11.12 5.67 9.51
C LEU A 60 -11.62 5.85 10.94
N THR A 61 -12.27 4.83 11.47
CA THR A 61 -12.73 4.82 12.87
C THR A 61 -11.57 4.40 13.76
N ILE A 62 -11.25 5.20 14.79
CA ILE A 62 -10.37 4.78 15.88
C ILE A 62 -11.12 3.74 16.69
N SER A 63 -10.66 2.49 16.66
CA SER A 63 -11.31 1.39 17.40
C SER A 63 -10.77 1.25 18.82
N ASP A 64 -9.49 1.54 19.03
CA ASP A 64 -8.86 1.61 20.35
C ASP A 64 -7.57 2.46 20.30
N GLU A 65 -7.12 3.00 21.42
CA GLU A 65 -5.85 3.72 21.51
C GLU A 65 -5.28 3.79 22.93
N ASP A 66 -3.95 3.74 23.02
CA ASP A 66 -3.18 4.06 24.22
C ASP A 66 -2.04 4.98 23.80
N LEU A 67 -2.31 6.29 23.87
CA LEU A 67 -1.37 7.32 23.45
C LEU A 67 -0.15 7.43 24.38
N GLU A 68 -0.28 7.03 25.65
CA GLU A 68 0.86 6.98 26.58
C GLU A 68 1.83 5.86 26.20
N ARG A 69 1.30 4.72 25.72
CA ARG A 69 2.11 3.64 25.14
C ARG A 69 2.49 3.88 23.70
N GLY A 70 1.96 4.93 23.07
CA GLY A 70 2.25 5.31 21.70
C GLY A 70 1.65 4.34 20.69
N ILE A 71 0.38 3.97 20.83
CA ILE A 71 -0.31 3.11 19.86
C ILE A 71 -1.75 3.56 19.59
N CYS A 72 -2.18 3.47 18.33
CA CYS A 72 -3.54 3.77 17.88
C CYS A 72 -3.99 2.71 16.87
N PHE A 73 -5.22 2.22 16.99
CA PHE A 73 -5.81 1.21 16.13
C PHE A 73 -6.98 1.79 15.35
N LEU A 74 -7.00 1.57 14.03
CA LEU A 74 -7.99 2.11 13.12
C LEU A 74 -8.62 1.02 12.26
N SER A 75 -9.91 1.16 11.96
CA SER A 75 -10.68 0.25 11.12
C SER A 75 -11.59 1.02 10.17
N ALA A 76 -11.73 0.54 8.93
CA ALA A 76 -12.76 1.01 8.00
C ALA A 76 -14.11 0.28 8.23
N ALA A 77 -14.08 -0.88 8.89
CA ALA A 77 -15.26 -1.69 9.20
C ALA A 77 -15.15 -2.31 10.62
N PRO A 78 -15.26 -1.51 11.70
CA PRO A 78 -15.01 -1.95 13.08
C PRO A 78 -15.91 -3.10 13.56
N GLU A 79 -17.08 -3.27 12.95
CA GLU A 79 -18.01 -4.38 13.24
C GLU A 79 -17.57 -5.72 12.64
N ALA A 80 -16.70 -5.69 11.62
CA ALA A 80 -16.22 -6.88 10.91
C ALA A 80 -14.80 -7.26 11.34
N GLU A 81 -13.94 -6.28 11.58
CA GLU A 81 -12.57 -6.47 12.06
C GLU A 81 -12.22 -5.36 13.06
N HIS A 82 -11.63 -5.74 14.19
CA HIS A 82 -11.35 -4.80 15.28
C HIS A 82 -10.40 -3.69 14.81
N HIS A 83 -9.42 -4.02 13.97
CA HIS A 83 -8.50 -3.05 13.37
C HIS A 83 -7.89 -3.62 12.09
N GLU A 84 -7.80 -2.78 11.06
CA GLU A 84 -7.12 -3.10 9.79
C GLU A 84 -5.77 -2.37 9.70
N LEU A 85 -5.62 -1.25 10.43
CA LEU A 85 -4.40 -0.45 10.52
C LEU A 85 -4.02 -0.21 11.98
N ALA A 86 -2.76 -0.45 12.33
CA ALA A 86 -2.18 -0.06 13.61
C ALA A 86 -1.06 0.96 13.38
N LEU A 87 -1.09 2.06 14.13
CA LEU A 87 -0.05 3.09 14.16
C LEU A 87 0.71 2.98 15.49
N VAL A 88 2.04 2.87 15.41
CA VAL A 88 2.91 2.70 16.57
C VAL A 88 3.95 3.81 16.58
N GLN A 89 4.05 4.53 17.70
CA GLN A 89 5.06 5.55 17.91
C GLN A 89 6.47 4.93 17.86
N ALA A 90 7.31 5.44 16.96
CA ALA A 90 8.71 5.11 16.86
C ALA A 90 9.43 5.52 18.16
N LYS A 91 10.30 4.63 18.67
CA LYS A 91 11.11 4.90 19.87
C LYS A 91 12.41 5.61 19.53
N GLU A 92 12.92 5.38 18.32
CA GLU A 92 14.13 6.01 17.78
C GLU A 92 13.76 6.79 16.50
N PRO A 93 14.30 8.01 16.27
CA PRO A 93 13.96 8.83 15.09
C PRO A 93 14.27 8.16 13.73
N ALA A 94 15.17 7.17 13.72
CA ALA A 94 15.53 6.41 12.53
C ALA A 94 14.55 5.25 12.24
N GLN A 95 13.68 4.88 13.19
CA GLN A 95 12.63 3.89 12.97
C GLN A 95 11.54 4.53 12.13
N LYS A 96 11.55 4.19 10.84
CA LYS A 96 10.44 4.44 9.93
C LYS A 96 9.86 3.10 9.49
N THR A 97 8.74 3.14 8.79
CA THR A 97 8.22 2.06 7.94
C THR A 97 9.19 1.75 6.80
N HIS A 98 10.30 1.12 7.12
CA HIS A 98 11.21 0.64 6.10
C HIS A 98 10.54 -0.54 5.39
N ASN A 99 10.39 -0.46 4.06
CA ASN A 99 9.93 -1.52 3.15
C ASN A 99 8.41 -1.66 2.90
N VAL A 100 7.56 -0.73 3.35
CA VAL A 100 6.14 -0.73 2.92
C VAL A 100 6.04 -0.07 1.55
N GLN A 101 5.79 -0.85 0.50
CA GLN A 101 5.67 -0.31 -0.86
C GLN A 101 4.38 0.50 -1.04
N GLN A 102 3.26 0.05 -0.45
CA GLN A 102 1.99 0.78 -0.38
C GLN A 102 1.02 0.17 0.65
N VAL A 103 0.07 0.97 1.13
CA VAL A 103 -1.15 0.53 1.81
C VAL A 103 -2.37 0.96 0.99
N SER A 104 -3.24 0.02 0.62
CA SER A 104 -4.36 0.28 -0.29
C SER A 104 -5.69 0.05 0.41
N PHE A 105 -6.61 1.03 0.37
CA PHE A 105 -7.98 0.91 0.86
C PHE A 105 -8.97 0.92 -0.31
N LYS A 106 -9.95 0.01 -0.24
CA LYS A 106 -10.99 -0.12 -1.25
C LYS A 106 -12.18 0.78 -0.93
N VAL A 107 -12.68 1.52 -1.91
CA VAL A 107 -13.92 2.28 -1.82
C VAL A 107 -15.06 1.61 -2.59
N LYS A 108 -16.31 2.04 -2.36
CA LYS A 108 -17.51 1.34 -2.84
C LYS A 108 -17.84 1.70 -4.29
N ALA A 109 -17.61 2.94 -4.69
CA ALA A 109 -17.90 3.46 -6.02
C ALA A 109 -16.72 4.26 -6.61
N LEU A 110 -16.72 4.42 -7.94
CA LEU A 110 -15.74 5.30 -8.60
C LEU A 110 -15.89 6.76 -8.14
N ASP A 111 -17.12 7.20 -7.90
CA ASP A 111 -17.41 8.53 -7.36
C ASP A 111 -16.80 8.75 -5.96
N ASP A 112 -16.67 7.70 -5.14
CA ASP A 112 -15.97 7.81 -3.86
C ASP A 112 -14.47 8.13 -4.07
N VAL A 113 -13.82 7.54 -5.09
CA VAL A 113 -12.42 7.86 -5.42
C VAL A 113 -12.28 9.34 -5.80
N ARG A 114 -13.22 9.85 -6.60
CA ARG A 114 -13.27 11.27 -6.98
C ARG A 114 -13.51 12.17 -5.77
N ALA A 115 -14.47 11.82 -4.91
CA ALA A 115 -14.76 12.57 -3.69
C ALA A 115 -13.54 12.64 -2.77
N TYR A 116 -12.83 11.52 -2.58
CA TYR A 116 -11.59 11.51 -1.83
C TYR A 116 -10.47 12.32 -2.51
N TYR A 117 -10.35 12.25 -3.83
CA TYR A 117 -9.39 13.08 -4.57
C TYR A 117 -9.57 14.58 -4.26
N HIS A 118 -10.80 15.09 -4.32
CA HIS A 118 -11.08 16.48 -3.96
C HIS A 118 -10.85 16.77 -2.48
N ARG A 119 -11.28 15.88 -1.59
CA ARG A 119 -11.04 16.00 -0.14
C ARG A 119 -9.55 16.08 0.19
N LEU A 120 -8.72 15.29 -0.47
CA LEU A 120 -7.27 15.29 -0.30
C LEU A 120 -6.67 16.62 -0.77
N LEU A 121 -7.11 17.14 -1.92
CA LEU A 121 -6.70 18.46 -2.40
C LEU A 121 -7.09 19.59 -1.44
N GLU A 122 -8.32 19.57 -0.91
CA GLU A 122 -8.82 20.52 0.08
C GLU A 122 -8.01 20.48 1.39
N ALA A 123 -7.56 19.29 1.79
CA ALA A 123 -6.70 19.08 2.95
C ALA A 123 -5.21 19.44 2.69
N GLY A 124 -4.85 19.88 1.48
CA GLY A 124 -3.48 20.23 1.12
C GLY A 124 -2.55 19.01 0.92
N VAL A 125 -3.12 17.81 0.75
CA VAL A 125 -2.36 16.58 0.52
C VAL A 125 -1.84 16.57 -0.91
N LYS A 126 -0.54 16.29 -1.06
CA LYS A 126 0.08 16.14 -2.38
C LYS A 126 -0.36 14.83 -3.02
N ILE A 127 -1.04 14.93 -4.16
CA ILE A 127 -1.37 13.78 -5.01
C ILE A 127 -0.10 13.32 -5.74
N ASP A 128 0.17 12.02 -5.68
CA ASP A 128 1.25 11.36 -6.43
C ASP A 128 0.80 11.08 -7.86
N ARG A 129 -0.34 10.38 -8.03
CA ARG A 129 -0.93 10.11 -9.34
C ARG A 129 -2.39 9.66 -9.25
N THR A 130 -3.13 9.91 -10.32
CA THR A 130 -4.45 9.34 -10.61
C THR A 130 -4.30 8.36 -11.77
N VAL A 131 -4.74 7.12 -11.58
CA VAL A 131 -4.38 6.03 -12.50
C VAL A 131 -5.49 4.99 -12.62
N THR A 132 -5.64 4.41 -13.81
CA THR A 132 -6.34 3.15 -13.99
C THR A 132 -5.35 2.01 -14.22
N HIS A 133 -5.59 0.90 -13.53
CA HIS A 133 -4.95 -0.38 -13.77
C HIS A 133 -5.79 -1.27 -14.69
N GLY A 134 -6.86 -0.73 -15.30
CA GLY A 134 -7.89 -1.50 -16.00
C GLY A 134 -8.81 -2.21 -15.01
N ILE A 135 -8.25 -3.00 -14.08
CA ILE A 135 -8.99 -3.68 -12.99
C ILE A 135 -9.43 -2.73 -11.87
N ALA A 136 -8.80 -1.56 -11.76
CA ALA A 136 -9.07 -0.58 -10.73
C ALA A 136 -8.90 0.84 -11.27
N CYS A 137 -9.60 1.79 -10.67
CA CYS A 137 -9.34 3.22 -10.80
C CYS A 137 -8.95 3.75 -9.42
N SER A 138 -7.85 4.48 -9.35
CA SER A 138 -7.17 4.77 -8.10
C SER A 138 -6.66 6.20 -8.04
N VAL A 139 -6.59 6.73 -6.81
CA VAL A 139 -5.77 7.89 -6.45
C VAL A 139 -4.65 7.44 -5.51
N TYR A 140 -3.43 7.85 -5.81
CA TYR A 140 -2.24 7.62 -5.00
C TYR A 140 -1.77 8.94 -4.40
N PHE A 141 -1.37 8.91 -3.13
CA PHE A 141 -0.85 10.05 -2.39
C PHE A 141 0.07 9.56 -1.27
N TYR A 142 0.61 10.52 -0.52
CA TYR A 142 1.43 10.26 0.65
C TYR A 142 0.71 10.71 1.91
N ASP A 143 0.81 9.92 2.96
CA ASP A 143 0.43 10.38 4.30
C ASP A 143 1.48 11.39 4.85
N PRO A 144 1.26 12.00 6.03
CA PRO A 144 2.17 13.01 6.58
C PRO A 144 3.61 12.54 6.81
N GLU A 145 3.87 11.23 6.78
CA GLU A 145 5.20 10.64 6.99
C GLU A 145 5.73 9.91 5.75
N ASP A 146 5.23 10.29 4.57
CA ASP A 146 5.68 9.80 3.26
C ASP A 146 5.37 8.30 2.99
N ASN A 147 4.44 7.67 3.71
CA ASN A 147 3.95 6.36 3.31
C ASN A 147 3.05 6.49 2.09
N ARG A 148 3.24 5.63 1.08
CA ARG A 148 2.40 5.63 -0.11
C ARG A 148 1.05 4.97 0.19
N ILE A 149 -0.01 5.72 -0.04
CA ILE A 149 -1.39 5.28 0.15
C ILE A 149 -2.12 5.24 -1.19
N GLU A 150 -2.97 4.24 -1.36
CA GLU A 150 -3.89 4.11 -2.50
C GLU A 150 -5.33 4.05 -1.99
N LEU A 151 -6.22 4.85 -2.58
CA LEU A 151 -7.66 4.65 -2.51
C LEU A 151 -8.15 4.21 -3.88
N TYR A 152 -8.85 3.08 -3.96
CA TYR A 152 -9.23 2.52 -5.26
C TYR A 152 -10.65 1.94 -5.30
N TYR A 153 -11.25 2.06 -6.47
CA TYR A 153 -12.47 1.36 -6.85
C TYR A 153 -12.12 0.15 -7.72
N THR A 154 -12.68 -1.02 -7.41
CA THR A 154 -12.55 -2.23 -8.24
C THR A 154 -13.54 -2.17 -9.39
N THR A 155 -13.04 -2.16 -10.62
CA THR A 155 -13.87 -2.29 -11.83
C THR A 155 -14.23 -3.76 -12.08
N PRO A 156 -15.25 -4.06 -12.91
CA PRO A 156 -15.60 -5.44 -13.26
C PRO A 156 -14.68 -6.07 -14.32
N TYR A 157 -13.69 -5.34 -14.84
CA TYR A 157 -12.92 -5.72 -16.02
C TYR A 157 -11.80 -6.73 -15.72
N GLN A 158 -11.46 -7.57 -16.69
CA GLN A 158 -10.40 -8.57 -16.58
C GLN A 158 -9.17 -8.15 -17.39
N VAL A 159 -8.27 -7.40 -16.76
CA VAL A 159 -7.09 -6.84 -17.42
C VAL A 159 -5.80 -7.37 -16.81
N ARG A 160 -4.92 -7.93 -17.67
CA ARG A 160 -3.61 -8.44 -17.29
C ARG A 160 -2.71 -7.34 -16.73
N GLN A 161 -2.15 -7.60 -15.56
CA GLN A 161 -1.18 -6.74 -14.90
C GLN A 161 0.28 -7.09 -15.27
N PRO A 162 1.23 -6.13 -15.20
CA PRO A 162 1.04 -4.74 -14.79
C PRO A 162 0.45 -3.86 -15.91
N LEU A 163 -0.40 -2.92 -15.50
CA LEU A 163 -0.89 -1.79 -16.27
C LEU A 163 -0.88 -0.57 -15.35
N GLY A 164 -0.75 0.65 -15.86
CA GLY A 164 -0.89 1.86 -15.08
C GLY A 164 -0.95 3.06 -16.01
N GLU A 165 -2.16 3.53 -16.28
CA GLU A 165 -2.41 4.62 -17.23
C GLU A 165 -3.09 5.78 -16.54
N HIS A 166 -2.63 7.00 -16.81
CA HIS A 166 -3.17 8.18 -16.16
C HIS A 166 -4.67 8.36 -16.47
N ILE A 167 -5.44 8.77 -15.46
CA ILE A 167 -6.84 9.18 -15.61
C ILE A 167 -7.06 10.54 -14.98
N ASP A 168 -7.95 11.32 -15.57
CA ASP A 168 -8.42 12.59 -15.02
C ASP A 168 -9.72 12.35 -14.25
N LEU A 169 -9.68 12.42 -12.92
CA LEU A 169 -10.81 12.06 -12.06
C LEU A 169 -11.99 13.03 -12.17
N ASP A 170 -11.80 14.22 -12.76
CA ASP A 170 -12.88 15.18 -12.99
C ASP A 170 -13.77 14.78 -14.18
N LYS A 171 -13.37 13.77 -14.95
CA LYS A 171 -14.15 13.25 -16.07
C LYS A 171 -15.36 12.41 -15.61
N PRO A 172 -16.42 12.34 -16.42
CA PRO A 172 -17.58 11.49 -16.14
C PRO A 172 -17.21 10.01 -16.00
N ASP A 173 -17.87 9.29 -15.10
CA ASP A 173 -17.68 7.85 -14.86
C ASP A 173 -17.70 7.04 -16.15
N ALA A 174 -18.64 7.34 -17.06
CA ALA A 174 -18.77 6.64 -18.33
C ALA A 174 -17.50 6.71 -19.19
N GLU A 175 -16.82 7.86 -19.20
CA GLU A 175 -15.58 8.04 -19.96
C GLU A 175 -14.42 7.28 -19.30
N LEU A 176 -14.29 7.40 -17.98
CA LEU A 176 -13.24 6.71 -17.20
C LEU A 176 -13.36 5.20 -17.30
N LEU A 177 -14.57 4.68 -17.17
CA LEU A 177 -14.87 3.26 -17.25
C LEU A 177 -14.69 2.73 -18.67
N ALA A 178 -15.08 3.49 -19.71
CA ALA A 178 -14.81 3.13 -21.09
C ALA A 178 -13.30 3.06 -21.39
N PHE A 179 -12.52 4.01 -20.87
CA PHE A 179 -11.08 4.00 -21.01
C PHE A 179 -10.44 2.79 -20.31
N ALA A 180 -10.82 2.50 -19.06
CA ALA A 180 -10.36 1.33 -18.32
C ALA A 180 -10.71 0.01 -19.03
N ARG A 181 -11.95 -0.11 -19.52
CA ARG A 181 -12.43 -1.29 -20.27
C ARG A 181 -11.63 -1.54 -21.55
N SER A 182 -11.15 -0.48 -22.21
CA SER A 182 -10.40 -0.61 -23.47
C SER A 182 -9.15 -1.50 -23.37
N PHE A 183 -8.67 -1.77 -22.15
CA PHE A 183 -7.51 -2.62 -21.91
C PHE A 183 -7.82 -4.12 -21.85
N GLU A 184 -9.10 -4.52 -21.75
CA GLU A 184 -9.48 -5.95 -21.86
C GLU A 184 -9.07 -6.49 -23.24
N GLU A 185 -9.36 -5.74 -24.30
CA GLU A 185 -8.97 -6.09 -25.67
C GLU A 185 -7.45 -6.00 -25.89
N LYS A 186 -6.79 -4.98 -25.31
CA LYS A 186 -5.36 -4.73 -25.51
C LYS A 186 -4.44 -5.71 -24.77
N LYS A 187 -4.82 -6.16 -23.57
CA LYS A 187 -3.97 -6.95 -22.67
C LYS A 187 -4.50 -8.37 -22.39
N GLY A 188 -5.80 -8.59 -22.54
CA GLY A 188 -6.47 -9.83 -22.16
C GLY A 188 -6.49 -10.08 -20.65
N PRO A 189 -7.01 -11.23 -20.21
CA PRO A 189 -7.24 -11.53 -18.79
C PRO A 189 -5.95 -11.83 -17.99
N PRO A 190 -6.02 -11.82 -16.64
CA PRO A 190 -4.95 -12.28 -15.75
C PRO A 190 -4.49 -13.72 -16.06
N ARG A 191 -3.23 -14.04 -15.74
CA ARG A 191 -2.62 -15.35 -16.05
C ARG A 191 -3.04 -16.50 -15.11
N GLY A 192 -3.88 -16.23 -14.10
CA GLY A 192 -4.32 -17.21 -13.11
C GLY A 192 -3.27 -17.52 -12.04
N ALA A 193 -3.68 -18.27 -11.02
CA ALA A 193 -2.79 -18.73 -9.95
C ALA A 193 -1.76 -19.72 -10.50
N GLN A 194 -0.48 -19.49 -10.20
CA GLN A 194 0.60 -20.43 -10.50
C GLN A 194 0.77 -21.40 -9.33
N GLN A 195 1.21 -22.62 -9.61
CA GLN A 195 1.52 -23.59 -8.56
C GLN A 195 2.61 -23.03 -7.62
N PRO A 196 2.63 -23.42 -6.34
CA PRO A 196 3.70 -23.04 -5.43
C PRO A 196 5.06 -23.37 -6.05
N VAL A 197 6.00 -22.42 -5.99
CA VAL A 197 7.39 -22.70 -6.32
C VAL A 197 7.88 -23.74 -5.33
N ARG A 198 8.25 -24.92 -5.82
CA ARG A 198 8.82 -26.01 -5.02
C ARG A 198 10.22 -25.67 -4.54
#